data_AF-A0A9D8PVP4-F1
#
_entry.id   AF-A0A9D8PVP4-F1
#
_cell.length_a   1.000
_cell.length_b   1.000
_cell.length_c   1.000
_cell.angle_alpha   90.00
_cell.angle_beta   90.00
_cell.angle_gamma   90.00
#
_symmetry.space_group_name_H-M   'P 1'
#
loop_
_entity.id
_entity.type
_entity.pdbx_description
1 polymer ?
#
loop_
_entity_poly.entity_id
_entity_poly.type
_entity_poly.pdbx_seq_one_letter_code
_entity_poly.pdbx_strand_id
1 'polypeptide(L)'
;MGAITEAEWRYNQLIKQFPSEAEPPFEDSEQLEKWWGRDWGCTNDVGRLRVVLMHRPGEEVNIVDISKRLDNNAFGDVQTGWYWRGTEGPDLKRMQAQHDAYTAVLRAEGVEVVYLDEIGDSRMKSCYTRDSCVAVGGGAIVTRLGPRMRRGEERAVTRTLARLGCPILRTISGSGIFEGGSFAWLNRKTAVVGLSSRVNEEGARQVEEVLRSQGVELIKVTLTGYRLHIDGL
;
A
#
# COMPACT_ATOMS: atom_id res chain seq x y z
N MET A 1 18.96 31.23 -34.26
CA MET A 1 18.60 29.83 -34.58
C MET A 1 19.21 29.52 -35.94
N GLY A 2 20.06 28.50 -36.03
CA GLY A 2 20.66 28.09 -37.30
C GLY A 2 19.61 27.44 -38.23
N ALA A 3 19.90 27.39 -39.52
CA ALA A 3 19.06 26.66 -40.47
C ALA A 3 19.07 25.17 -40.14
N ILE A 4 17.89 24.52 -40.16
CA ILE A 4 17.74 23.07 -40.03
C ILE A 4 18.48 22.40 -41.19
N THR A 5 19.34 21.44 -40.86
CA THR A 5 20.01 20.58 -41.84
C THR A 5 19.01 19.65 -42.51
N GLU A 6 19.33 19.14 -43.71
CA GLU A 6 18.49 18.15 -44.40
C GLU A 6 18.25 16.89 -43.54
N ALA A 7 19.26 16.45 -42.80
CA ALA A 7 19.16 15.31 -41.89
C ALA A 7 18.16 15.55 -40.76
N GLU A 8 18.22 16.72 -40.11
CA GLU A 8 17.24 17.12 -39.08
C GLU A 8 15.84 17.25 -39.67
N TRP A 9 15.69 17.79 -40.89
CA TRP A 9 14.39 17.85 -41.56
C TRP A 9 13.81 16.45 -41.81
N ARG A 10 14.61 15.52 -42.35
CA ARG A 10 14.19 14.13 -42.61
C ARG A 10 13.79 13.42 -41.33
N TYR A 11 14.58 13.58 -40.26
CA TYR A 11 14.25 13.05 -38.94
C TYR A 11 12.91 13.61 -38.44
N ASN A 12 12.71 14.93 -38.52
CA ASN A 12 11.46 15.55 -38.10
C ASN A 12 10.25 15.08 -38.92
N GLN A 13 10.39 14.89 -40.23
CA GLN A 13 9.31 14.31 -41.06
C GLN A 13 9.00 12.86 -40.69
N LEU A 14 10.02 12.07 -40.34
CA LEU A 14 9.83 10.71 -39.87
C LEU A 14 9.08 10.69 -38.54
N ILE A 15 9.57 11.41 -37.52
CA ILE A 15 8.95 11.44 -36.19
C ILE A 15 7.52 11.99 -36.25
N LYS A 16 7.24 12.96 -37.14
CA LYS A 16 5.87 13.46 -37.36
C LYS A 16 4.87 12.38 -37.77
N GLN A 17 5.32 11.30 -38.44
CA GLN A 17 4.46 10.16 -38.80
C GLN A 17 4.18 9.22 -37.62
N PHE A 18 4.99 9.27 -36.57
CA PHE A 18 4.85 8.46 -35.36
C PHE A 18 4.63 9.37 -34.14
N PRO A 19 3.50 10.08 -34.08
CA PRO A 19 3.23 11.00 -32.99
C PRO A 19 3.15 10.26 -31.65
N SER A 20 3.52 10.96 -30.58
CA SER A 20 3.24 10.48 -29.23
C SER A 20 1.73 10.46 -28.99
N GLU A 21 1.23 9.33 -28.51
CA GLU A 21 -0.17 9.12 -28.14
C GLU A 21 -0.26 9.05 -26.62
N ALA A 22 -1.09 9.90 -26.02
CA ALA A 22 -1.30 9.94 -24.58
C ALA A 22 -2.47 9.06 -24.13
N GLU A 23 -3.33 8.65 -25.07
CA GLU A 23 -4.57 7.92 -24.82
C GLU A 23 -4.52 6.54 -25.49
N PRO A 24 -5.19 5.52 -24.92
CA PRO A 24 -5.91 5.54 -23.64
C PRO A 24 -4.96 5.73 -22.43
N PRO A 25 -5.48 6.14 -21.25
CA PRO A 25 -4.63 6.43 -20.10
C PRO A 25 -3.95 5.15 -19.58
N PHE A 26 -2.93 5.31 -18.73
CA PHE A 26 -2.14 4.17 -18.23
C PHE A 26 -3.00 3.12 -17.50
N GLU A 27 -3.98 3.57 -16.71
CA GLU A 27 -4.88 2.72 -15.95
C GLU A 27 -6.04 2.11 -16.76
N ASP A 28 -6.04 2.28 -18.09
CA ASP A 28 -6.99 1.61 -18.97
C ASP A 28 -6.81 0.09 -18.91
N SER A 29 -7.92 -0.63 -18.74
CA SER A 29 -7.89 -2.08 -18.51
C SER A 29 -7.30 -2.85 -19.68
N GLU A 30 -7.53 -2.45 -20.94
CA GLU A 30 -6.96 -3.14 -22.10
C GLU A 30 -5.44 -2.93 -22.19
N GLN A 31 -4.96 -1.72 -21.85
CA GLN A 31 -3.52 -1.45 -21.77
C GLN A 31 -2.84 -2.27 -20.67
N LEU A 32 -3.45 -2.32 -19.48
CA LEU A 32 -2.91 -3.09 -18.35
C LEU A 32 -2.88 -4.59 -18.65
N GLU A 33 -3.95 -5.15 -19.21
CA GLU A 33 -3.98 -6.55 -19.61
C GLU A 33 -2.91 -6.87 -20.65
N LYS A 34 -2.76 -6.02 -21.67
CA LYS A 34 -1.81 -6.23 -22.77
C LYS A 34 -0.35 -6.16 -22.32
N TRP A 35 0.01 -5.16 -21.51
CA TRP A 35 1.41 -4.84 -21.20
C TRP A 35 1.86 -5.28 -19.81
N TRP A 36 0.93 -5.38 -18.86
CA TRP A 36 1.18 -5.75 -17.46
C TRP A 36 0.55 -7.09 -17.07
N GLY A 37 -0.11 -7.76 -18.03
CA GLY A 37 -0.63 -9.12 -17.93
C GLY A 37 -1.95 -9.27 -17.18
N ARG A 38 -2.47 -8.20 -16.57
CA ARG A 38 -3.81 -8.15 -15.94
C ARG A 38 -4.24 -6.71 -15.61
N ASP A 39 -5.54 -6.51 -15.46
CA ASP A 39 -6.16 -5.28 -14.94
C ASP A 39 -5.83 -5.06 -13.45
N TRP A 40 -4.72 -4.37 -13.19
CA TRP A 40 -4.23 -4.09 -11.85
C TRP A 40 -4.95 -2.91 -11.19
N GLY A 41 -5.06 -2.97 -9.87
CA GLY A 41 -5.51 -1.85 -9.04
C GLY A 41 -6.84 -2.06 -8.33
N CYS A 42 -7.31 -1.00 -7.70
CA CYS A 42 -8.59 -0.96 -7.01
C CYS A 42 -9.19 0.45 -7.13
N THR A 43 -10.49 0.54 -7.40
CA THR A 43 -11.21 1.82 -7.50
C THR A 43 -12.51 1.84 -6.67
N ASN A 44 -12.70 0.83 -5.81
CA ASN A 44 -13.84 0.70 -4.90
C ASN A 44 -13.56 -0.36 -3.82
N ASP A 45 -14.06 -0.16 -2.60
CA ASP A 45 -13.76 -1.05 -1.47
C ASP A 45 -14.82 -2.16 -1.22
N VAL A 46 -15.90 -2.18 -2.00
CA VAL A 46 -17.04 -3.11 -1.80
C VAL A 46 -17.25 -4.09 -2.96
N GLY A 47 -16.43 -3.99 -4.01
CA GLY A 47 -16.50 -4.84 -5.18
C GLY A 47 -15.96 -6.24 -4.93
N ARG A 48 -16.05 -7.08 -5.96
CA ARG A 48 -15.51 -8.44 -5.91
C ARG A 48 -13.98 -8.39 -5.81
N LEU A 49 -13.46 -8.83 -4.66
CA LEU A 49 -12.03 -9.02 -4.44
C LEU A 49 -11.50 -10.13 -5.36
N ARG A 50 -10.36 -9.87 -6.02
CA ARG A 50 -9.74 -10.82 -6.96
C ARG A 50 -8.36 -11.27 -6.50
N VAL A 51 -7.56 -10.33 -5.99
CA VAL A 51 -6.20 -10.57 -5.49
C VAL A 51 -6.05 -9.83 -4.17
N VAL A 52 -5.38 -10.43 -3.19
CA VAL A 52 -5.13 -9.81 -1.89
C VAL A 52 -3.72 -10.12 -1.39
N LEU A 53 -3.06 -9.08 -0.88
CA LEU A 53 -1.75 -9.17 -0.29
C LEU A 53 -1.86 -9.52 1.20
N MET A 54 -1.19 -10.59 1.62
CA MET A 54 -1.24 -11.12 2.98
C MET A 54 0.18 -11.37 3.51
N HIS A 55 0.31 -11.45 4.83
CA HIS A 55 1.54 -11.91 5.49
C HIS A 55 1.14 -12.80 6.65
N ARG A 56 1.52 -14.08 6.53
CA ARG A 56 1.27 -15.06 7.58
C ARG A 56 2.21 -14.74 8.76
N PRO A 57 1.70 -14.58 10.00
CA PRO A 57 2.55 -14.32 11.16
C PRO A 57 3.67 -15.34 11.31
N GLY A 58 4.91 -14.85 11.46
CA GLY A 58 6.11 -15.65 11.65
C GLY A 58 6.83 -15.34 12.96
N GLU A 59 8.10 -15.72 13.01
CA GLU A 59 8.95 -15.56 14.20
C GLU A 59 9.21 -14.09 14.56
N GLU A 60 8.93 -13.14 13.66
CA GLU A 60 9.04 -11.71 13.94
C GLU A 60 8.17 -11.24 15.11
N VAL A 61 7.16 -12.02 15.47
CA VAL A 61 6.29 -11.80 16.64
C VAL A 61 7.03 -12.07 17.96
N ASN A 62 8.11 -12.85 17.95
CA ASN A 62 8.89 -13.20 19.15
C ASN A 62 9.70 -12.03 19.73
N ILE A 63 9.72 -10.86 19.06
CA ILE A 63 10.27 -9.63 19.63
C ILE A 63 9.48 -9.14 20.87
N VAL A 64 8.25 -9.63 21.05
CA VAL A 64 7.41 -9.26 22.20
C VAL A 64 7.97 -9.90 23.47
N ASP A 65 8.60 -9.08 24.30
CA ASP A 65 9.07 -9.45 25.63
C ASP A 65 7.98 -9.19 26.68
N ILE A 66 7.35 -10.27 27.16
CA ILE A 66 6.27 -10.19 28.15
C ILE A 66 6.72 -9.69 29.53
N SER A 67 8.03 -9.61 29.79
CA SER A 67 8.54 -8.98 31.01
C SER A 67 8.41 -7.45 30.98
N LYS A 68 8.32 -6.85 29.78
CA LYS A 68 8.18 -5.40 29.57
C LYS A 68 6.71 -4.97 29.58
N ARG A 69 6.03 -5.25 30.69
CA ARG A 69 4.64 -4.86 30.90
C ARG A 69 4.55 -3.35 31.21
N LEU A 70 3.60 -2.69 30.56
CA LEU A 70 3.29 -1.27 30.75
C LEU A 70 2.11 -1.09 31.72
N ASP A 71 1.97 0.10 32.28
CA ASP A 71 0.93 0.43 33.28
C ASP A 71 -0.52 0.23 32.76
N ASN A 72 -0.70 0.26 31.44
CA ASN A 72 -1.99 0.06 30.78
C ASN A 72 -2.29 -1.41 30.44
N ASN A 73 -1.59 -2.37 31.07
CA ASN A 73 -1.68 -3.82 30.83
C ASN A 73 -1.23 -4.29 29.44
N ALA A 74 -0.65 -3.42 28.62
CA ALA A 74 0.01 -3.79 27.37
C ALA A 74 1.47 -4.21 27.62
N PHE A 75 2.16 -4.68 26.58
CA PHE A 75 3.61 -4.88 26.60
C PHE A 75 4.27 -3.95 25.59
N GLY A 76 5.47 -3.47 25.89
CA GLY A 76 6.19 -2.62 24.95
C GLY A 76 7.50 -2.09 25.49
N ASP A 77 8.30 -1.56 24.56
CA ASP A 77 9.58 -0.95 24.86
C ASP A 77 9.71 0.35 24.07
N VAL A 78 9.78 1.47 24.78
CA VAL A 78 9.85 2.81 24.17
C VAL A 78 11.18 3.02 23.41
N GLN A 79 12.27 2.39 23.88
CA GLN A 79 13.59 2.55 23.27
C GLN A 79 13.62 1.90 21.89
N THR A 80 13.21 0.63 21.80
CA THR A 80 13.16 -0.12 20.54
C THR A 80 11.89 0.19 19.72
N GLY A 81 10.84 0.68 20.37
CA GLY A 81 9.62 1.19 19.76
C GLY A 81 8.55 0.16 19.42
N TRP A 82 8.69 -1.10 19.87
CA TRP A 82 7.67 -2.14 19.67
C TRP A 82 6.61 -2.10 20.78
N TYR A 83 5.38 -2.54 20.45
CA TYR A 83 4.28 -2.63 21.40
C TYR A 83 3.25 -3.70 21.01
N TRP A 84 2.71 -4.38 22.02
CA TRP A 84 1.66 -5.38 21.94
C TRP A 84 0.49 -4.97 22.85
N ARG A 85 -0.71 -4.80 22.26
CA ARG A 85 -1.89 -4.32 23.00
C ARG A 85 -2.60 -5.41 23.81
N GLY A 86 -2.29 -6.68 23.57
CA GLY A 86 -2.91 -7.79 24.30
C GLY A 86 -2.46 -7.80 25.76
N THR A 87 -3.34 -8.27 26.64
CA THR A 87 -3.05 -8.48 28.07
C THR A 87 -2.19 -9.71 28.32
N GLU A 88 -2.11 -10.61 27.33
CA GLU A 88 -1.25 -11.78 27.27
C GLU A 88 -0.30 -11.64 26.07
N GLY A 89 0.83 -12.36 26.12
CA GLY A 89 1.76 -12.44 25.01
C GLY A 89 1.14 -13.08 23.76
N PRO A 90 1.74 -12.87 22.58
CA PRO A 90 1.25 -13.47 21.34
C PRO A 90 1.37 -15.00 21.37
N ASP A 91 0.29 -15.69 20.99
CA ASP A 91 0.32 -17.12 20.68
C ASP A 91 0.51 -17.30 19.18
N LEU A 92 1.76 -17.49 18.75
CA LEU A 92 2.12 -17.59 17.33
C LEU A 92 1.39 -18.76 16.65
N LYS A 93 1.25 -19.92 17.32
CA LYS A 93 0.57 -21.08 16.74
C LYS A 93 -0.91 -20.77 16.49
N ARG A 94 -1.57 -20.13 17.46
CA ARG A 94 -2.96 -19.71 17.31
C ARG A 94 -3.13 -18.63 16.24
N MET A 95 -2.25 -17.62 16.21
CA MET A 95 -2.26 -16.57 15.17
C MET A 95 -2.13 -17.17 13.77
N GLN A 96 -1.21 -18.13 13.62
CA GLN A 96 -1.01 -18.86 12.37
C GLN A 96 -2.24 -19.68 11.97
N ALA A 97 -2.82 -20.45 12.89
CA ALA A 97 -4.03 -21.24 12.61
C ALA A 97 -5.21 -20.35 12.20
N GLN A 98 -5.40 -19.20 12.87
CA GLN A 98 -6.45 -18.24 12.52
C GLN A 98 -6.20 -17.57 11.16
N HIS A 99 -4.95 -17.20 10.87
CA HIS A 99 -4.58 -16.63 9.58
C HIS A 99 -4.76 -17.64 8.43
N ASP A 100 -4.35 -18.89 8.64
CA ASP A 100 -4.51 -19.96 7.66
C ASP A 100 -5.99 -20.22 7.36
N ALA A 101 -6.83 -20.28 8.40
CA ALA A 101 -8.28 -20.38 8.23
C ALA A 101 -8.87 -19.19 7.46
N TYR A 102 -8.47 -17.96 7.78
CA TYR A 102 -8.92 -16.76 7.07
C TYR A 102 -8.54 -16.78 5.58
N THR A 103 -7.29 -17.10 5.26
CA THR A 103 -6.85 -17.19 3.85
C THR A 103 -7.44 -18.38 3.10
N ALA A 104 -7.81 -19.46 3.79
CA ALA A 104 -8.54 -20.57 3.18
C ALA A 104 -9.93 -20.13 2.72
N VAL A 105 -10.65 -19.33 3.52
CA VAL A 105 -11.94 -18.75 3.13
C VAL A 105 -11.78 -17.84 1.91
N LEU A 106 -10.78 -16.96 1.89
CA LEU A 106 -10.50 -16.10 0.72
C LEU A 106 -10.26 -16.92 -0.55
N ARG A 107 -9.44 -17.98 -0.48
CA ARG A 107 -9.17 -18.87 -1.62
C ARG A 107 -10.43 -19.61 -2.07
N ALA A 108 -11.28 -20.04 -1.13
CA ALA A 108 -12.54 -20.70 -1.44
C ALA A 108 -13.51 -19.78 -2.22
N GLU A 109 -13.47 -18.47 -1.96
CA GLU A 109 -14.22 -17.45 -2.70
C GLU A 109 -13.56 -17.07 -4.06
N GLY A 110 -12.47 -17.76 -4.44
CA GLY A 110 -11.75 -17.53 -5.69
C GLY A 110 -10.79 -16.34 -5.66
N VAL A 111 -10.42 -15.84 -4.47
CA VAL A 111 -9.43 -14.78 -4.31
C VAL A 111 -8.01 -15.36 -4.37
N GLU A 112 -7.16 -14.78 -5.23
CA GLU A 112 -5.73 -15.04 -5.24
C GLU A 112 -5.09 -14.43 -3.99
N VAL A 113 -4.66 -15.28 -3.05
CA VAL A 113 -3.93 -14.84 -1.86
C VAL A 113 -2.44 -14.83 -2.16
N VAL A 114 -1.85 -13.63 -2.22
CA VAL A 114 -0.43 -13.42 -2.43
C VAL A 114 0.26 -13.10 -1.11
N TYR A 115 1.32 -13.83 -0.78
CA TYR A 115 2.13 -13.55 0.39
C TYR A 115 3.25 -12.55 0.11
N LEU A 116 3.53 -11.68 1.08
CA LEU A 116 4.73 -10.83 1.08
C LEU A 116 6.00 -11.68 0.99
N ASP A 117 6.97 -11.20 0.23
CA ASP A 117 8.34 -11.67 0.26
C ASP A 117 8.97 -11.46 1.65
N GLU A 118 10.14 -12.04 1.88
CA GLU A 118 10.83 -12.09 3.18
C GLU A 118 10.82 -10.76 3.97
N ILE A 119 10.13 -10.81 5.10
CA ILE A 119 10.04 -9.75 6.09
C ILE A 119 11.21 -9.91 7.07
N GLY A 120 11.78 -8.81 7.56
CA GLY A 120 12.85 -8.88 8.56
C GLY A 120 12.33 -9.24 9.95
N ASP A 121 13.14 -9.95 10.73
CA ASP A 121 12.83 -10.59 12.04
C ASP A 121 12.26 -9.66 13.13
N SER A 122 12.23 -8.35 12.92
CA SER A 122 11.73 -7.36 13.90
C SER A 122 10.47 -6.62 13.45
N ARG A 123 9.77 -7.13 12.43
CA ARG A 123 8.56 -6.50 11.86
C ARG A 123 7.28 -7.21 12.30
N MET A 124 7.07 -7.33 13.61
CA MET A 124 5.89 -7.98 14.22
C MET A 124 4.50 -7.47 13.77
N LYS A 125 4.41 -6.35 13.05
CA LYS A 125 3.15 -5.79 12.53
C LYS A 125 2.92 -6.13 11.05
N SER A 126 3.80 -6.88 10.40
CA SER A 126 3.69 -7.17 8.96
C SER A 126 2.45 -7.95 8.56
N CYS A 127 1.80 -8.67 9.50
CA CYS A 127 0.51 -9.32 9.23
C CYS A 127 -0.62 -8.33 8.94
N TYR A 128 -0.45 -7.04 9.29
CA TYR A 128 -1.37 -5.95 8.96
C TYR A 128 -0.98 -5.31 7.62
N THR A 129 -1.17 -6.07 6.53
CA THR A 129 -0.79 -5.67 5.17
C THR A 129 -1.58 -4.48 4.61
N ARG A 130 -2.74 -4.17 5.22
CA ARG A 130 -3.57 -2.99 4.91
C ARG A 130 -2.77 -1.69 4.89
N ASP A 131 -1.80 -1.55 5.78
CA ASP A 131 -1.13 -0.26 5.96
C ASP A 131 0.01 -0.01 4.97
N SER A 132 0.64 -1.08 4.49
CA SER A 132 1.96 -1.02 3.84
C SER A 132 1.89 -0.70 2.34
N CYS A 133 0.71 -0.83 1.73
CA CYS A 133 0.38 -0.30 0.41
C CYS A 133 -1.12 -0.04 0.29
N VAL A 134 -1.51 0.87 -0.61
CA VAL A 134 -2.91 1.03 -1.04
C VAL A 134 -3.01 0.79 -2.54
N ALA A 135 -4.04 0.05 -2.96
CA ALA A 135 -4.34 -0.16 -4.38
C ALA A 135 -5.16 1.01 -4.93
N VAL A 136 -4.77 1.50 -6.09
CA VAL A 136 -5.44 2.58 -6.84
C VAL A 136 -5.60 2.16 -8.30
N GLY A 137 -6.30 2.91 -9.14
CA GLY A 137 -6.47 2.55 -10.55
C GLY A 137 -5.11 2.29 -11.21
N GLY A 138 -4.95 1.15 -11.89
CA GLY A 138 -3.71 0.81 -12.60
C GLY A 138 -2.54 0.32 -11.74
N GLY A 139 -2.69 0.18 -10.42
CA GLY A 139 -1.61 -0.37 -9.61
C GLY A 139 -1.70 -0.09 -8.11
N ALA A 140 -0.56 0.17 -7.48
CA ALA A 140 -0.45 0.41 -6.06
C ALA A 140 0.44 1.61 -5.71
N ILE A 141 0.16 2.20 -4.56
CA ILE A 141 1.02 3.17 -3.88
C ILE A 141 1.66 2.44 -2.69
N VAL A 142 2.99 2.38 -2.66
CA VAL A 142 3.74 1.89 -1.50
C VAL A 142 3.78 3.01 -0.47
N THR A 143 3.31 2.73 0.74
CA THR A 143 3.18 3.75 1.78
C THR A 143 4.51 4.01 2.50
N ARG A 144 4.50 4.87 3.52
CA ARG A 144 5.65 5.10 4.40
C ARG A 144 5.16 5.10 5.83
N LEU A 145 5.43 4.01 6.54
CA LEU A 145 4.80 3.71 7.82
C LEU A 145 5.34 4.63 8.93
N GLY A 146 4.43 5.11 9.78
CA GLY A 146 4.75 6.11 10.80
C GLY A 146 5.63 5.56 11.92
N PRO A 147 5.19 4.49 12.63
CA PRO A 147 5.95 3.89 13.72
C PRO A 147 7.29 3.35 13.26
N ARG A 148 8.36 3.67 14.01
CA ARG A 148 9.74 3.24 13.71
C ARG A 148 9.86 1.72 13.53
N MET A 149 9.13 0.95 14.34
CA MET A 149 9.12 -0.51 14.30
C MET A 149 8.61 -1.09 12.97
N ARG A 150 7.86 -0.31 12.19
CA ARG A 150 7.29 -0.74 10.91
C ARG A 150 8.10 -0.32 9.70
N ARG A 151 9.03 0.62 9.86
CA ARG A 151 9.89 1.08 8.75
C ARG A 151 10.72 -0.07 8.20
N GLY A 152 10.72 -0.23 6.88
CA GLY A 152 11.35 -1.34 6.17
C GLY A 152 10.37 -2.44 5.75
N GLU A 153 9.13 -2.46 6.25
CA GLU A 153 8.07 -3.32 5.68
C GLU A 153 7.84 -2.98 4.20
N GLU A 154 8.00 -1.71 3.82
CA GLU A 154 7.87 -1.21 2.45
C GLU A 154 8.78 -1.99 1.48
N ARG A 155 9.96 -2.42 1.92
CA ARG A 155 10.91 -3.18 1.10
C ARG A 155 10.31 -4.51 0.64
N ALA A 156 9.68 -5.25 1.54
CA ALA A 156 9.06 -6.53 1.22
C ALA A 156 7.85 -6.34 0.30
N VAL A 157 7.03 -5.32 0.57
CA VAL A 157 5.89 -4.95 -0.27
C VAL A 157 6.35 -4.59 -1.69
N THR A 158 7.35 -3.71 -1.83
CA THR A 158 7.88 -3.31 -3.14
C THR A 158 8.39 -4.49 -3.95
N ARG A 159 9.17 -5.40 -3.35
CA ARG A 159 9.65 -6.61 -4.06
C ARG A 159 8.50 -7.52 -4.47
N THR A 160 7.52 -7.69 -3.60
CA THR A 160 6.35 -8.53 -3.89
C THR A 160 5.55 -7.96 -5.06
N LEU A 161 5.24 -6.65 -5.03
CA LEU A 161 4.52 -5.98 -6.12
C LEU A 161 5.29 -6.05 -7.44
N ALA A 162 6.61 -5.80 -7.41
CA ALA A 162 7.46 -5.91 -8.59
C ALA A 162 7.49 -7.34 -9.14
N ARG A 163 7.61 -8.35 -8.28
CA ARG A 163 7.58 -9.78 -8.67
C ARG A 163 6.26 -10.17 -9.31
N LEU A 164 5.14 -9.61 -8.86
CA LEU A 164 3.83 -9.83 -9.45
C LEU A 164 3.66 -9.12 -10.80
N GLY A 165 4.50 -8.13 -11.12
CA GLY A 165 4.26 -7.22 -12.23
C GLY A 165 3.14 -6.20 -11.96
N CYS A 166 2.85 -5.91 -10.68
CA CYS A 166 1.91 -4.86 -10.32
C CYS A 166 2.60 -3.48 -10.42
N PRO A 167 2.06 -2.52 -11.19
CA PRO A 167 2.64 -1.19 -11.27
C PRO A 167 2.69 -0.49 -9.91
N ILE A 168 3.85 0.09 -9.58
CA ILE A 168 4.02 0.96 -8.42
C ILE A 168 3.96 2.39 -8.93
N LEU A 169 2.80 3.05 -8.74
CA LEU A 169 2.58 4.40 -9.25
C LEU A 169 3.24 5.47 -8.39
N ARG A 170 3.45 5.16 -7.10
CA ARG A 170 4.12 6.04 -6.15
C ARG A 170 4.70 5.24 -4.98
N THR A 171 5.83 5.69 -4.48
CA THR A 171 6.32 5.35 -3.14
C THR A 171 6.34 6.62 -2.31
N ILE A 172 5.65 6.61 -1.16
CA ILE A 172 5.61 7.78 -0.27
C ILE A 172 7.02 8.08 0.23
N SER A 173 7.44 9.33 0.08
CA SER A 173 8.84 9.73 0.28
C SER A 173 8.98 11.05 1.04
N GLY A 174 10.21 11.46 1.32
CA GLY A 174 10.50 12.68 2.07
C GLY A 174 9.97 12.64 3.50
N SER A 175 9.30 13.71 3.92
CA SER A 175 8.65 13.79 5.24
C SER A 175 7.24 13.17 5.25
N GLY A 176 6.76 12.63 4.14
CA GLY A 176 5.45 12.00 4.05
C GLY A 176 5.33 10.78 4.96
N ILE A 177 4.20 10.68 5.65
CA ILE A 177 3.79 9.49 6.41
C ILE A 177 2.39 9.17 5.94
N PHE A 178 2.18 7.91 5.57
CA PHE A 178 0.88 7.42 5.13
C PHE A 178 0.75 5.95 5.55
N GLU A 179 -0.42 5.56 6.03
CA GLU A 179 -0.77 4.16 6.31
C GLU A 179 -2.15 3.90 5.73
N GLY A 180 -2.29 2.78 5.01
CA GLY A 180 -3.50 2.44 4.28
C GLY A 180 -4.76 2.26 5.13
N GLY A 181 -4.68 2.00 6.44
CA GLY A 181 -5.88 1.96 7.29
C GLY A 181 -6.61 3.31 7.39
N SER A 182 -5.92 4.41 7.08
CA SER A 182 -6.56 5.73 6.97
C SER A 182 -7.19 5.99 5.61
N PHE A 183 -7.09 5.10 4.62
CA PHE A 183 -7.56 5.33 3.25
C PHE A 183 -8.70 4.40 2.88
N ALA A 184 -9.74 4.94 2.25
CA ALA A 184 -10.85 4.16 1.72
C ALA A 184 -11.41 4.76 0.42
N TRP A 185 -11.86 3.89 -0.48
CA TRP A 185 -12.61 4.28 -1.66
C TRP A 185 -14.09 4.44 -1.32
N LEU A 186 -14.65 5.63 -1.54
CA LEU A 186 -16.10 5.85 -1.40
C LEU A 186 -16.84 5.44 -2.68
N ASN A 187 -16.25 5.72 -3.84
CA ASN A 187 -16.72 5.33 -5.16
C ASN A 187 -15.57 5.51 -6.18
N ARG A 188 -15.80 5.22 -7.47
CA ARG A 188 -14.77 5.30 -8.52
C ARG A 188 -14.16 6.69 -8.75
N LYS A 189 -14.78 7.76 -8.24
CA LYS A 189 -14.37 9.16 -8.42
C LYS A 189 -14.02 9.88 -7.12
N THR A 190 -14.21 9.22 -5.97
CA THR A 190 -13.98 9.83 -4.66
C THR A 190 -13.37 8.82 -3.70
N ALA A 191 -12.28 9.20 -3.07
CA ALA A 191 -11.66 8.50 -1.95
C ALA A 191 -11.65 9.41 -0.71
N VAL A 192 -11.45 8.82 0.45
CA VAL A 192 -11.29 9.52 1.72
C VAL A 192 -10.00 9.11 2.40
N VAL A 193 -9.34 10.06 3.06
CA VAL A 193 -8.21 9.81 3.94
C VAL A 193 -8.37 10.47 5.30
N GLY A 194 -8.08 9.73 6.37
CA GLY A 194 -7.98 10.25 7.73
C GLY A 194 -6.58 10.79 8.04
N LEU A 195 -6.46 12.10 8.29
CA LEU A 195 -5.25 12.73 8.82
C LEU A 195 -5.10 12.44 10.30
N SER A 196 -3.95 11.91 10.71
CA SER A 196 -3.73 11.41 12.07
C SER A 196 -2.24 11.31 12.39
N SER A 197 -1.89 10.71 13.53
CA SER A 197 -0.50 10.30 13.83
C SER A 197 0.10 9.29 12.83
N ARG A 198 -0.74 8.69 11.96
CA ARG A 198 -0.35 7.72 10.92
C ARG A 198 -0.44 8.25 9.50
N VAL A 199 -1.06 9.41 9.28
CA VAL A 199 -1.08 10.09 7.99
C VAL A 199 -0.90 11.58 8.20
N ASN A 200 0.20 12.14 7.69
CA ASN A 200 0.41 13.58 7.70
C ASN A 200 0.01 14.23 6.37
N GLU A 201 -0.06 15.56 6.37
CA GLU A 201 -0.45 16.34 5.19
C GLU A 201 0.43 16.06 3.96
N GLU A 202 1.74 15.88 4.15
CA GLU A 202 2.64 15.57 3.04
C GLU A 202 2.37 14.19 2.44
N GLY A 203 2.12 13.18 3.28
CA GLY A 203 1.73 11.85 2.80
C GLY A 203 0.40 11.90 2.04
N ALA A 204 -0.59 12.60 2.59
CA ALA A 204 -1.89 12.78 1.93
C ALA A 204 -1.76 13.54 0.60
N ARG A 205 -0.94 14.59 0.54
CA ARG A 205 -0.67 15.37 -0.69
C ARG A 205 -0.06 14.49 -1.80
N GLN A 206 0.88 13.61 -1.46
CA GLN A 206 1.48 12.71 -2.46
C GLN A 206 0.49 11.67 -3.00
N VAL A 207 -0.42 11.16 -2.16
CA VAL A 207 -1.50 10.27 -2.61
C VAL A 207 -2.51 11.02 -3.47
N GLU A 208 -2.92 12.23 -3.05
CA GLU A 208 -3.81 13.11 -3.80
C GLU A 208 -3.27 13.45 -5.19
N GLU A 209 -1.95 13.63 -5.34
CA GLU A 209 -1.30 13.87 -6.63
C GLU A 209 -1.55 12.73 -7.63
N VAL A 210 -1.44 11.47 -7.18
CA VAL A 210 -1.72 10.28 -8.00
C VAL A 210 -3.20 10.21 -8.35
N LEU A 211 -4.07 10.30 -7.35
CA LEU A 211 -5.52 10.19 -7.53
C LEU A 211 -6.07 11.28 -8.46
N ARG A 212 -5.60 12.52 -8.31
CA ARG A 212 -6.01 13.65 -9.14
C ARG A 212 -5.63 13.43 -10.61
N SER A 213 -4.50 12.79 -10.90
CA SER A 213 -4.11 12.44 -12.29
C SER A 213 -5.09 11.46 -12.95
N GLN A 214 -5.81 10.67 -12.15
CA GLN A 214 -6.83 9.70 -12.57
C GLN A 214 -8.27 10.29 -12.48
N GLY A 215 -8.39 11.59 -12.23
CA GLY A 215 -9.67 12.26 -12.05
C GLY A 215 -10.44 11.81 -10.80
N VAL A 216 -9.73 11.45 -9.73
CA VAL A 216 -10.31 11.06 -8.43
C VAL A 216 -10.08 12.17 -7.41
N GLU A 217 -11.15 12.56 -6.71
CA GLU A 217 -11.12 13.49 -5.59
C GLU A 217 -10.70 12.76 -4.29
N LEU A 218 -9.83 13.39 -3.48
CA LEU A 218 -9.46 12.88 -2.16
C LEU A 218 -9.99 13.80 -1.06
N ILE A 219 -10.99 13.31 -0.32
CA ILE A 219 -11.51 13.99 0.86
C ILE A 219 -10.57 13.75 2.04
N LYS A 220 -10.11 14.81 2.71
CA LYS A 220 -9.27 14.72 3.90
C LYS A 220 -10.09 14.98 5.16
N VAL A 221 -10.01 14.09 6.13
CA VAL A 221 -10.73 14.18 7.40
C VAL A 221 -9.75 14.13 8.56
N THR A 222 -9.77 15.12 9.45
CA THR A 222 -8.89 15.13 10.63
C THR A 222 -9.43 14.22 11.72
N LEU A 223 -8.60 13.27 12.17
CA LEU A 223 -8.90 12.41 13.30
C LEU A 223 -8.43 13.03 14.61
N THR A 224 -9.25 12.90 15.66
CA THR A 224 -8.98 13.50 16.97
C THR A 224 -8.27 12.54 17.91
N GLY A 225 -7.40 13.09 18.77
CA GLY A 225 -6.66 12.34 19.78
C GLY A 225 -5.63 11.38 19.19
N TYR A 226 -5.57 10.16 19.72
CA TYR A 226 -4.66 9.09 19.27
C TYR A 226 -5.36 8.04 18.40
N ARG A 227 -6.52 8.38 17.81
CA ARG A 227 -7.13 7.55 16.77
C ARG A 227 -6.17 7.43 15.59
N LEU A 228 -5.88 6.20 15.19
CA LEU A 228 -4.84 5.93 14.20
C LEU A 228 -5.38 6.03 12.78
N HIS A 229 -6.52 5.39 12.53
CA HIS A 229 -7.01 5.04 11.20
C HIS A 229 -8.53 5.22 11.14
N ILE A 230 -9.10 5.33 9.93
CA ILE A 230 -10.56 5.45 9.74
C ILE A 230 -11.25 4.08 9.73
N ASP A 231 -10.52 3.01 9.43
CA ASP A 231 -11.03 1.65 9.33
C ASP A 231 -11.09 0.89 10.67
N GLY A 232 -10.52 1.47 11.73
CA GLY A 232 -10.50 0.94 13.09
C GLY A 232 -11.31 1.73 14.10
N LEU A 233 -12.28 2.54 13.62
CA LEU A 233 -13.15 3.38 14.45
C LEU A 233 -14.05 2.58 15.40
#